data_AF-A0A953QZ23-F1
#
_entry.id   AF-A0A953QZ23-F1
#
_cell.length_a   1.000
_cell.length_b   1.000
_cell.length_c   1.000
_cell.angle_alpha   90.00
_cell.angle_beta   90.00
_cell.angle_gamma   90.00
#
_symmetry.space_group_name_H-M   'P 1'
#
loop_
_entity.id
_entity.type
_entity.pdbx_description
1 polymer ?
#
loop_
_entity_poly.entity_id
_entity_poly.type
_entity_poly.pdbx_seq_one_letter_code
_entity_poly.pdbx_strand_id
1 'polypeptide(L)'
;MNASGSAPLIANPMLNPMTNALVYHEFFRHSNMVALGVATGGMGTLANDAYGDAVGYRLEGLVIKVLHDHFAGALPVAVNGNSPQRVIKGTLGVDLPARPSGSPTYPIDIFAALSSDRKKLAISVVNPTETTQDCDLNLTGVQPSGAARVWQLTAPAGTAPSPARPGRGGFSGPPATMAESSLAQAPRRLTLPPSSITVYEFEVR
;
A
#
# COMPACT_ATOMS: atom_id res chain seq x y z
N MET A 1 -8.13 1.81 45.47
CA MET A 1 -7.34 2.42 44.38
C MET A 1 -7.61 1.60 43.13
N ASN A 2 -8.52 2.06 42.27
CA ASN A 2 -8.78 1.40 40.99
C ASN A 2 -7.67 1.80 40.03
N ALA A 3 -6.86 0.81 39.62
CA ALA A 3 -5.98 0.95 38.48
C ALA A 3 -6.87 1.12 37.24
N SER A 4 -6.95 2.34 36.72
CA SER A 4 -7.47 2.61 35.39
C SER A 4 -6.55 1.92 34.39
N GLY A 5 -6.86 0.67 34.06
CA GLY A 5 -6.26 -0.01 32.92
C GLY A 5 -6.60 0.80 31.68
N SER A 6 -5.63 1.52 31.15
CA SER A 6 -5.72 2.11 29.82
C SER A 6 -6.15 1.01 28.86
N ALA A 7 -7.28 1.20 28.20
CA ALA A 7 -7.72 0.31 27.13
C ALA A 7 -6.53 0.11 26.17
N PRO A 8 -6.21 -1.13 25.76
CA PRO A 8 -5.12 -1.34 24.82
C PRO A 8 -5.42 -0.52 23.56
N LEU A 9 -4.45 0.30 23.14
CA LEU A 9 -4.50 0.94 21.84
C LEU A 9 -4.75 -0.17 20.81
N ILE A 10 -5.93 -0.15 20.18
CA ILE A 10 -6.22 -1.02 19.03
C ILE A 10 -5.32 -0.50 17.91
N ALA A 11 -4.10 -1.03 17.82
CA ALA A 11 -3.20 -0.74 16.73
C ALA A 11 -3.72 -1.48 15.50
N ASN A 12 -4.19 -0.75 14.50
CA ASN A 12 -4.50 -1.31 13.19
C ASN A 12 -3.21 -1.96 12.65
N PRO A 13 -3.15 -3.29 12.45
CA PRO A 13 -1.93 -3.98 12.07
C PRO A 13 -1.42 -3.57 10.68
N MET A 14 -2.29 -2.92 9.89
CA MET A 14 -1.97 -2.39 8.57
C MET A 14 -1.47 -0.94 8.60
N LEU A 15 -1.44 -0.25 9.74
CA LEU A 15 -1.01 1.15 9.80
C LEU A 15 0.41 1.36 9.24
N ASN A 16 1.38 0.59 9.73
CA ASN A 16 2.77 0.66 9.25
C ASN A 16 2.89 0.17 7.80
N PRO A 17 2.33 -0.99 7.41
CA PRO A 17 2.31 -1.43 6.01
C PRO A 17 1.75 -0.41 5.03
N MET A 18 0.62 0.23 5.36
CA MET A 18 -0.01 1.24 4.49
C MET A 18 0.84 2.51 4.42
N THR A 19 1.43 2.94 5.54
CA THR A 19 2.35 4.09 5.54
C THR A 19 3.55 3.82 4.62
N ASN A 20 4.13 2.62 4.69
CA ASN A 20 5.19 2.23 3.76
C ASN A 20 4.69 2.27 2.31
N ALA A 21 3.55 1.68 1.99
CA ALA A 21 3.02 1.68 0.63
C ALA A 21 2.85 3.10 0.05
N LEU A 22 2.28 4.02 0.84
CA LEU A 22 2.12 5.44 0.47
C LEU A 22 3.47 6.13 0.20
N VAL A 23 4.47 5.89 1.05
CA VAL A 23 5.81 6.45 0.86
C VAL A 23 6.48 5.90 -0.40
N TYR A 24 6.35 4.59 -0.65
CA TYR A 24 6.92 3.96 -1.84
C TYR A 24 6.23 4.45 -3.13
N HIS A 25 4.91 4.62 -3.13
CA HIS A 25 4.20 5.26 -4.25
C HIS A 25 4.77 6.65 -4.57
N GLU A 26 5.03 7.45 -3.56
CA GLU A 26 5.61 8.78 -3.73
C GLU A 26 7.05 8.72 -4.29
N PHE A 27 7.88 7.82 -3.77
CA PHE A 27 9.23 7.58 -4.30
C PHE A 27 9.20 7.12 -5.75
N PHE A 28 8.27 6.23 -6.13
CA PHE A 28 8.16 5.77 -7.51
C PHE A 28 7.69 6.88 -8.45
N ARG A 29 6.66 7.63 -8.05
CA ARG A 29 6.11 8.78 -8.79
C ARG A 29 7.16 9.88 -9.01
N HIS A 30 8.07 10.03 -8.05
CA HIS A 30 9.14 11.04 -8.06
C HIS A 30 10.54 10.44 -8.16
N SER A 31 10.67 9.29 -8.82
CA SER A 31 11.94 8.59 -9.01
C SER A 31 12.97 9.40 -9.82
N ASN A 32 12.53 10.44 -10.53
CA ASN A 32 13.41 11.43 -11.15
C ASN A 32 14.07 12.41 -10.16
N MET A 33 13.55 12.52 -8.94
CA MET A 33 14.07 13.36 -7.85
C MET A 33 14.66 12.52 -6.71
N VAL A 34 14.12 11.33 -6.46
CA VAL A 34 14.54 10.41 -5.40
C VAL A 34 15.44 9.33 -6.00
N ALA A 35 16.76 9.53 -5.90
CA ALA A 35 17.74 8.58 -6.43
C ALA A 35 17.84 7.27 -5.62
N LEU A 36 17.56 7.33 -4.31
CA LEU A 36 17.62 6.18 -3.40
C LEU A 36 16.71 6.41 -2.19
N GLY A 37 15.97 5.36 -1.80
CA GLY A 37 15.26 5.28 -0.53
C GLY A 37 15.70 4.05 0.25
N VAL A 38 15.92 4.19 1.56
CA VAL A 38 16.33 3.09 2.44
C VAL A 38 15.30 2.92 3.55
N ALA A 39 14.68 1.74 3.60
CA ALA A 39 13.81 1.37 4.72
C ALA A 39 14.68 1.13 5.97
N THR A 40 14.53 2.00 6.96
CA THR A 40 15.20 1.82 8.26
C THR A 40 14.37 0.90 9.15
N GLY A 41 15.03 0.03 9.92
CA GLY A 41 14.35 -0.97 10.75
C GLY A 41 14.01 -2.28 10.05
N GLY A 42 14.81 -2.71 9.06
CA GLY A 42 14.61 -3.95 8.29
C GLY A 42 14.44 -5.24 9.13
N MET A 43 14.90 -5.28 10.38
CA MET A 43 14.59 -6.41 11.28
C MET A 43 13.08 -6.57 11.53
N GLY A 44 12.31 -5.49 11.40
CA GLY A 44 10.86 -5.48 11.49
C GLY A 44 10.14 -5.99 10.24
N THR A 45 10.84 -6.32 9.14
CA THR A 45 10.20 -6.80 7.90
C THR A 45 10.16 -8.33 7.80
N LEU A 46 10.96 -9.03 8.59
CA LEU A 46 11.07 -10.49 8.57
C LEU A 46 10.34 -11.13 9.75
N ALA A 47 9.61 -12.21 9.47
CA ALA A 47 9.13 -13.13 10.46
C ALA A 47 10.27 -14.10 10.78
N ASN A 48 10.63 -14.21 12.07
CA ASN A 48 11.64 -15.16 12.54
C ASN A 48 11.00 -16.16 13.49
N ASP A 49 11.50 -17.40 13.49
CA ASP A 49 11.09 -18.41 14.45
C ASP A 49 11.74 -18.20 15.84
N ALA A 50 11.54 -19.16 16.74
CA ALA A 50 12.09 -19.11 18.09
C ALA A 50 13.63 -19.19 18.14
N TYR A 51 14.27 -19.67 17.07
CA TYR A 51 15.72 -19.79 16.94
C TYR A 51 16.34 -18.58 16.22
N GLY A 52 15.50 -17.69 15.67
CA GLY A 52 15.92 -16.49 14.95
C GLY A 52 16.07 -16.70 13.45
N ASP A 53 15.67 -17.87 12.92
CA ASP A 53 15.71 -18.15 11.49
C ASP A 53 14.55 -17.46 10.78
N ALA A 54 14.82 -16.87 9.62
CA ALA A 54 13.81 -16.19 8.82
C ALA A 54 12.85 -17.22 8.20
N VAL A 55 11.57 -17.15 8.59
CA VAL A 55 10.50 -18.04 8.12
C VAL A 55 9.51 -17.37 7.17
N GLY A 56 9.70 -16.09 6.88
CA GLY A 56 8.92 -15.34 5.89
C GLY A 56 8.91 -13.85 6.16
N TYR A 57 7.90 -13.15 5.63
CA TYR A 57 7.72 -11.72 5.81
C TYR A 57 6.71 -11.39 6.90
N ARG A 58 6.92 -10.26 7.59
CA ARG A 58 5.82 -9.54 8.27
C ARG A 58 5.05 -8.71 7.25
N LEU A 59 3.92 -8.13 7.65
CA LEU A 59 3.07 -7.33 6.76
C LEU A 59 3.87 -6.21 6.08
N GLU A 60 4.74 -5.53 6.81
CA GLU A 60 5.59 -4.45 6.29
C GLU A 60 6.57 -4.97 5.23
N GLY A 61 7.20 -6.11 5.47
CA GLY A 61 8.12 -6.73 4.52
C GLY A 61 7.42 -7.24 3.27
N LEU A 62 6.21 -7.78 3.42
CA LEU A 62 5.42 -8.27 2.30
C LEU A 62 4.97 -7.13 1.39
N VAL A 63 4.57 -5.98 1.95
CA VAL A 63 4.26 -4.77 1.17
C VAL A 63 5.48 -4.30 0.37
N ILE A 64 6.66 -4.25 0.99
CA ILE A 64 7.89 -3.85 0.29
C ILE A 64 8.22 -4.86 -0.83
N LYS A 65 8.08 -6.16 -0.55
CA LYS A 65 8.30 -7.22 -1.54
C LYS A 65 7.37 -7.10 -2.73
N VAL A 66 6.05 -6.98 -2.52
CA VAL A 66 5.11 -6.91 -3.65
C VAL A 66 5.35 -5.66 -4.49
N LEU A 67 5.63 -4.51 -3.86
CA LEU A 67 5.96 -3.29 -4.60
C LEU A 67 7.27 -3.43 -5.37
N HIS A 68 8.30 -4.05 -4.79
CA HIS A 68 9.54 -4.34 -5.49
C HIS A 68 9.29 -5.27 -6.70
N ASP A 69 8.62 -6.40 -6.49
CA ASP A 69 8.44 -7.45 -7.51
C ASP A 69 7.68 -6.94 -8.74
N HIS A 70 6.73 -6.01 -8.56
CA HIS A 70 5.92 -5.49 -9.66
C HIS A 70 6.45 -4.19 -10.28
N PHE A 71 7.24 -3.39 -9.56
CA PHE A 71 7.61 -2.04 -10.01
C PHE A 71 9.12 -1.80 -10.14
N ALA A 72 9.98 -2.73 -9.74
CA ALA A 72 11.42 -2.59 -9.96
C ALA A 72 11.75 -2.48 -11.47
N GLY A 73 12.34 -1.35 -11.86
CA GLY A 73 12.67 -1.07 -13.26
C GLY A 73 11.46 -0.76 -14.16
N ALA A 74 10.27 -0.62 -13.59
CA ALA A 74 9.08 -0.19 -14.31
C ALA A 74 9.13 1.31 -14.61
N LEU A 75 8.37 1.73 -15.63
CA LEU A 75 8.29 3.11 -16.10
C LEU A 75 7.01 3.75 -15.55
N PRO A 76 7.09 4.67 -14.56
CA PRO A 76 5.92 5.35 -14.02
C PRO A 76 5.08 6.00 -15.13
N VAL A 77 3.76 5.86 -15.02
CA VAL A 77 2.81 6.58 -15.89
C VAL A 77 2.04 7.61 -15.10
N ALA A 78 1.52 8.63 -15.79
CA ALA A 78 0.73 9.66 -15.16
C ALA A 78 -0.57 9.06 -14.58
N VAL A 79 -0.82 9.34 -13.30
CA VAL A 79 -2.07 9.04 -12.61
C VAL A 79 -2.71 10.36 -12.20
N ASN A 80 -4.00 10.51 -12.50
CA ASN A 80 -4.77 11.69 -12.13
C ASN A 80 -6.11 11.26 -11.49
N GLY A 81 -6.84 12.22 -10.94
CA GLY A 81 -8.12 11.98 -10.30
C GLY A 81 -8.90 13.28 -10.14
N ASN A 82 -10.10 13.15 -9.58
CA ASN A 82 -11.03 14.26 -9.38
C ASN A 82 -11.55 14.31 -7.93
N SER A 83 -10.86 13.65 -7.00
CA SER A 83 -11.38 13.53 -5.66
C SER A 83 -11.23 14.82 -4.84
N PRO A 84 -12.30 15.25 -4.15
CA PRO A 84 -12.23 16.41 -3.28
C PRO A 84 -11.23 16.18 -2.14
N GLN A 85 -10.35 17.15 -1.94
CA GLN A 85 -9.43 17.12 -0.81
C GLN A 85 -10.14 17.43 0.50
N ARG A 86 -9.66 16.84 1.60
CA ARG A 86 -10.15 17.20 2.93
C ARG A 86 -9.86 18.67 3.23
N VAL A 87 -10.89 19.40 3.63
CA VAL A 87 -10.73 20.77 4.14
C VAL A 87 -10.03 20.70 5.50
N ILE A 88 -8.84 21.30 5.58
CA ILE A 88 -8.08 21.43 6.83
C ILE A 88 -8.37 22.84 7.39
N LYS A 89 -8.60 22.92 8.70
CA LYS A 89 -8.77 24.22 9.38
C LYS A 89 -7.42 24.91 9.52
N GLY A 90 -7.38 26.21 9.29
CA GLY A 90 -6.19 27.02 9.48
C GLY A 90 -6.17 28.25 8.59
N THR A 91 -5.16 29.10 8.78
CA THR A 91 -4.97 30.32 7.98
C THR A 91 -4.00 30.03 6.83
N LEU A 92 -4.37 30.42 5.60
CA LEU A 92 -3.50 30.28 4.42
C LEU A 92 -2.18 31.03 4.62
N GLY A 93 -1.06 30.36 4.32
CA GLY A 93 0.29 30.91 4.49
C GLY A 93 0.84 30.87 5.91
N VAL A 94 0.04 30.42 6.89
CA VAL A 94 0.47 30.19 8.28
C VAL A 94 0.37 28.70 8.59
N ASP A 95 -0.85 28.18 8.64
CA ASP A 95 -1.14 26.78 8.97
C ASP A 95 -1.31 25.93 7.71
N LEU A 96 -1.77 26.56 6.62
CA LEU A 96 -2.14 25.88 5.39
C LEU A 96 -1.26 26.33 4.21
N PRO A 97 -0.75 25.37 3.40
CA PRO A 97 -0.15 25.71 2.12
C PRO A 97 -1.21 26.28 1.16
N ALA A 98 -0.77 27.08 0.18
CA ALA A 98 -1.65 27.60 -0.87
C ALA A 98 -2.27 26.49 -1.73
N ARG A 99 -1.66 25.30 -1.76
CA ARG A 99 -2.15 24.09 -2.41
C ARG A 99 -2.21 22.97 -1.38
N PRO A 100 -3.36 22.30 -1.20
CA PRO A 100 -3.45 21.14 -0.32
C PRO A 100 -2.39 20.10 -0.68
N SER A 101 -1.79 19.47 0.33
CA SER A 101 -0.75 18.45 0.16
C SER A 101 -1.28 17.07 -0.26
N GLY A 102 -2.58 16.93 -0.48
CA GLY A 102 -3.19 15.65 -0.80
C GLY A 102 -3.19 15.34 -2.30
N SER A 103 -3.37 14.06 -2.63
CA SER A 103 -3.39 13.54 -4.01
C SER A 103 -4.77 13.69 -4.65
N PRO A 104 -4.88 13.95 -5.97
CA PRO A 104 -6.14 13.89 -6.72
C PRO A 104 -6.93 12.56 -6.57
N THR A 105 -6.30 11.52 -6.04
CA THR A 105 -6.90 10.20 -5.77
C THR A 105 -7.41 10.02 -4.32
N TYR A 106 -7.27 11.01 -3.44
CA TYR A 106 -7.74 10.95 -2.04
C TYR A 106 -9.15 10.32 -1.93
N PRO A 107 -9.52 9.55 -0.89
CA PRO A 107 -8.73 9.14 0.25
C PRO A 107 -7.84 7.91 -0.01
N ILE A 108 -7.80 7.42 -1.26
CA ILE A 108 -6.90 6.35 -1.69
C ILE A 108 -5.64 6.93 -2.33
N ASP A 109 -4.64 6.10 -2.52
CA ASP A 109 -3.47 6.47 -3.32
C ASP A 109 -3.20 5.43 -4.39
N ILE A 110 -2.89 5.92 -5.59
CA ILE A 110 -2.72 5.08 -6.78
C ILE A 110 -1.35 5.40 -7.39
N PHE A 111 -0.62 4.32 -7.69
CA PHE A 111 0.58 4.35 -8.52
C PHE A 111 0.40 3.38 -9.68
N ALA A 112 0.87 3.76 -10.85
CA ALA A 112 0.84 2.89 -12.02
C ALA A 112 2.15 3.02 -12.80
N ALA A 113 2.59 1.92 -13.39
CA ALA A 113 3.78 1.88 -14.22
C ALA A 113 3.65 0.82 -15.32
N LEU A 114 4.27 1.11 -16.45
CA LEU A 114 4.48 0.13 -17.51
C LEU A 114 5.72 -0.73 -17.18
N SER A 115 5.70 -2.00 -17.55
CA SER A 115 6.92 -2.80 -17.60
C SER A 115 7.97 -2.15 -18.50
N SER A 116 9.24 -2.51 -18.33
CA SER A 116 10.35 -1.95 -19.12
C SER A 116 10.19 -2.19 -20.63
N ASP A 117 9.57 -3.31 -21.02
CA ASP A 117 9.22 -3.63 -22.41
C ASP A 117 7.88 -3.02 -22.87
N ARG A 118 7.18 -2.30 -21.99
CA ARG A 118 5.89 -1.63 -22.17
C ARG A 118 4.72 -2.55 -22.54
N LYS A 119 4.85 -3.87 -22.32
CA LYS A 119 3.79 -4.84 -22.64
C LYS A 119 2.79 -5.07 -21.52
N LYS A 120 3.13 -4.65 -20.30
CA LYS A 120 2.26 -4.82 -19.13
C LYS A 120 2.07 -3.48 -18.44
N LEU A 121 0.85 -3.27 -17.93
CA LEU A 121 0.54 -2.20 -17.00
C LEU A 121 0.31 -2.81 -15.62
N ALA A 122 1.05 -2.34 -14.63
CA ALA A 122 0.81 -2.63 -13.22
C ALA A 122 0.21 -1.39 -12.54
N ILE A 123 -0.81 -1.60 -11.71
CA ILE A 123 -1.51 -0.56 -10.95
C ILE A 123 -1.56 -0.99 -9.50
N SER A 124 -0.89 -0.25 -8.62
CA SER A 124 -0.97 -0.42 -7.18
C SER A 124 -1.93 0.59 -6.59
N VAL A 125 -2.86 0.12 -5.77
CA VAL A 125 -3.89 0.93 -5.13
C VAL A 125 -3.88 0.67 -3.64
N VAL A 126 -3.71 1.73 -2.86
CA VAL A 126 -3.70 1.70 -1.40
C VAL A 126 -4.98 2.35 -0.89
N ASN A 127 -5.77 1.60 -0.12
CA ASN A 127 -6.87 2.13 0.68
C ASN A 127 -6.44 2.19 2.16
N PRO A 128 -5.94 3.35 2.64
CA PRO A 128 -5.54 3.49 4.03
C PRO A 128 -6.72 3.71 4.98
N THR A 129 -7.96 3.74 4.49
CA THR A 129 -9.15 4.04 5.31
C THR A 129 -9.68 2.80 6.02
N GLU A 130 -10.54 3.00 7.02
CA GLU A 130 -11.23 1.93 7.75
C GLU A 130 -12.52 1.47 7.04
N THR A 131 -12.77 1.95 5.83
CA THR A 131 -13.99 1.68 5.06
C THR A 131 -13.64 1.23 3.65
N THR A 132 -14.55 0.47 3.03
CA THR A 132 -14.42 0.13 1.61
C THR A 132 -14.45 1.41 0.77
N GLN A 133 -13.57 1.51 -0.22
CA GLN A 133 -13.55 2.60 -1.19
C GLN A 133 -13.80 2.05 -2.59
N ASP A 134 -14.63 2.74 -3.36
CA ASP A 134 -14.85 2.44 -4.76
C ASP A 134 -14.24 3.55 -5.63
N CYS A 135 -13.65 3.18 -6.77
CA CYS A 135 -13.24 4.15 -7.77
C CYS A 135 -13.41 3.61 -9.19
N ASP A 136 -13.67 4.51 -10.13
CA ASP A 136 -13.74 4.18 -11.55
C ASP A 136 -12.33 4.33 -12.16
N LEU A 137 -11.88 3.30 -12.87
CA LEU A 137 -10.59 3.24 -13.54
C LEU A 137 -10.76 3.51 -15.03
N ASN A 138 -10.13 4.58 -15.50
CA ASN A 138 -10.08 4.95 -16.92
C ASN A 138 -8.64 4.89 -17.42
N LEU A 139 -8.41 4.14 -18.49
CA LEU A 139 -7.10 3.98 -19.11
C LEU A 139 -7.08 4.75 -20.43
N THR A 140 -6.08 5.60 -20.59
CA THR A 140 -5.90 6.43 -21.79
C THR A 140 -4.54 6.13 -22.39
N GLY A 141 -4.48 5.98 -23.73
CA GLY A 141 -3.24 5.74 -24.47
C GLY A 141 -2.79 4.28 -24.52
N VAL A 142 -3.49 3.35 -23.87
CA VAL A 142 -3.25 1.90 -23.95
C VAL A 142 -4.58 1.15 -24.01
N GLN A 143 -4.58 -0.04 -24.62
CA GLN A 143 -5.71 -0.96 -24.61
C GLN A 143 -5.38 -2.20 -23.79
N PRO A 144 -6.10 -2.46 -22.67
CA PRO A 144 -5.93 -3.69 -21.93
C PRO A 144 -6.24 -4.92 -22.78
N SER A 145 -5.47 -5.98 -22.59
CA SER A 145 -5.71 -7.28 -23.22
C SER A 145 -5.55 -8.42 -22.22
N GLY A 146 -6.38 -9.44 -22.38
CA GLY A 146 -6.32 -10.65 -21.56
C GLY A 146 -6.86 -10.46 -20.14
N ALA A 147 -6.61 -11.48 -19.31
CA ALA A 147 -6.99 -11.49 -17.90
C ALA A 147 -6.08 -10.58 -17.08
N ALA A 148 -6.63 -9.99 -16.03
CA ALA A 148 -5.84 -9.26 -15.03
C ALA A 148 -5.51 -10.17 -13.85
N ARG A 149 -4.26 -10.15 -13.41
CA ARG A 149 -3.84 -10.76 -12.14
C ARG A 149 -3.99 -9.75 -11.02
N VAL A 150 -4.39 -10.22 -9.85
CA VAL A 150 -4.66 -9.39 -8.67
C VAL A 150 -3.95 -9.98 -7.46
N TRP A 151 -3.16 -9.14 -6.79
CA TRP A 151 -2.55 -9.44 -5.50
C TRP A 151 -3.14 -8.48 -4.47
N GLN A 152 -3.73 -9.01 -3.41
CA GLN A 152 -4.39 -8.21 -2.39
C GLN A 152 -3.92 -8.57 -0.99
N LEU A 153 -3.55 -7.55 -0.23
CA LEU A 153 -3.27 -7.64 1.19
C LEU A 153 -4.22 -6.69 1.92
N THR A 154 -4.97 -7.23 2.87
CA THR A 154 -5.89 -6.49 3.74
C THR A 154 -5.63 -6.85 5.19
N ALA A 155 -6.12 -6.05 6.13
CA ALA A 155 -6.06 -6.39 7.55
C ALA A 155 -6.61 -7.81 7.79
N PRO A 156 -5.90 -8.68 8.54
CA PRO A 156 -6.43 -9.97 8.92
C PRO A 156 -7.77 -9.83 9.63
N ALA A 157 -8.70 -10.75 9.39
CA ALA A 157 -9.93 -10.78 10.15
C ALA A 157 -9.63 -11.09 11.63
N GLY A 158 -10.10 -10.24 12.55
CA GLY A 158 -9.96 -10.42 14.00
C GLY A 158 -9.01 -9.43 14.67
N THR A 159 -8.76 -9.63 15.97
CA THR A 159 -7.93 -8.73 16.79
C THR A 159 -6.47 -8.82 16.36
N ALA A 160 -5.83 -7.67 16.15
CA ALA A 160 -4.41 -7.60 15.87
C ALA A 160 -3.60 -8.33 16.96
N PRO A 161 -2.58 -9.13 16.62
CA PRO A 161 -1.67 -9.66 17.61
C PRO A 161 -1.03 -8.49 18.37
N SER A 162 -0.87 -8.66 19.68
CA SER A 162 -0.26 -7.61 20.51
C SER A 162 1.13 -7.24 19.95
N PRO A 163 1.47 -5.94 19.88
CA PRO A 163 2.78 -5.54 19.42
C PRO A 163 3.85 -6.19 20.30
N ALA A 164 4.90 -6.71 19.67
CA ALA A 164 6.02 -7.29 20.38
C ALA A 164 6.59 -6.24 21.36
N ARG A 165 6.74 -6.63 22.64
CA ARG A 165 7.32 -5.74 23.66
C ARG A 165 8.72 -5.32 23.21
N PRO A 166 9.11 -4.03 23.36
CA PRO A 166 10.48 -3.60 23.07
C PRO A 166 11.49 -4.54 23.75
N GLY A 167 12.43 -5.09 22.98
CA GLY A 167 13.45 -6.02 23.47
C GLY A 167 13.08 -7.52 23.49
N ARG A 168 11.85 -7.92 23.12
CA ARG A 168 11.50 -9.32 22.83
C ARG A 168 11.17 -9.47 21.34
N GLY A 169 12.18 -9.79 20.54
CA GLY A 169 12.10 -9.93 19.08
C GLY A 169 11.31 -11.15 18.56
N GLY A 170 10.43 -11.73 19.36
CA GLY A 170 9.61 -12.87 18.94
C GLY A 170 8.41 -12.39 18.12
N PHE A 171 8.40 -12.70 16.83
CA PHE A 171 7.17 -12.68 16.05
C PHE A 171 6.32 -13.88 16.49
N SER A 172 5.11 -13.63 17.02
CA SER A 172 4.16 -14.69 17.38
C SER A 172 2.98 -14.64 16.40
N GLY A 173 3.17 -15.21 15.22
CA GLY A 173 2.15 -15.32 14.19
C GLY A 173 2.64 -16.12 12.99
N PRO A 174 1.75 -16.55 12.08
CA PRO A 174 2.18 -17.04 10.78
C PRO A 174 2.77 -15.88 9.95
N PRO A 175 3.75 -16.13 9.06
CA PRO A 175 4.19 -15.13 8.10
C PRO A 175 3.02 -14.52 7.33
N ALA A 176 3.15 -13.25 6.97
CA ALA A 176 2.16 -12.57 6.15
C ALA A 176 2.03 -13.25 4.78
N THR A 177 0.80 -13.34 4.29
CA THR A 177 0.48 -13.87 2.96
C THR A 177 -0.32 -12.85 2.17
N MET A 178 -0.20 -12.90 0.85
CA MET A 178 -0.96 -12.07 -0.08
C MET A 178 -1.96 -12.95 -0.80
N ALA A 179 -3.22 -12.51 -0.89
CA ALA A 179 -4.23 -13.22 -1.65
C ALA A 179 -4.01 -12.98 -3.14
N GLU A 180 -3.88 -14.05 -3.92
CA GLU A 180 -3.77 -13.99 -5.38
C GLU A 180 -5.08 -14.42 -6.03
N SER A 181 -5.50 -13.69 -7.05
CA SER A 181 -6.67 -14.03 -7.86
C SER A 181 -6.53 -13.49 -9.28
N SER A 182 -7.54 -13.70 -10.11
CA SER A 182 -7.61 -13.17 -11.46
C SER A 182 -8.99 -12.64 -11.81
N LEU A 183 -9.02 -11.65 -12.71
CA LEU A 183 -10.20 -11.13 -13.34
C LEU A 183 -10.15 -11.48 -14.83
N ALA A 184 -11.31 -11.78 -15.42
CA ALA A 184 -11.39 -12.13 -16.85
C ALA A 184 -10.88 -11.03 -17.79
N GLN A 185 -10.89 -9.78 -17.32
CA GLN A 185 -10.41 -8.60 -18.04
C GLN A 185 -9.95 -7.53 -17.06
N ALA A 186 -9.25 -6.50 -17.55
CA ALA A 186 -8.90 -5.33 -16.75
C ALA A 186 -10.16 -4.66 -16.17
N PRO A 187 -10.18 -4.35 -14.86
CA PRO A 187 -11.35 -3.78 -14.22
C PRO A 187 -11.59 -2.34 -14.67
N ARG A 188 -12.87 -1.97 -14.84
CA ARG A 188 -13.29 -0.56 -15.03
C ARG A 188 -13.68 0.14 -13.73
N ARG A 189 -13.99 -0.65 -12.70
CA ARG A 189 -14.29 -0.20 -11.35
C ARG A 189 -13.50 -1.04 -10.38
N LEU A 190 -12.89 -0.39 -9.40
CA LEU A 190 -12.14 -1.02 -8.33
C LEU A 190 -12.97 -0.89 -7.04
N THR A 191 -13.02 -1.98 -6.29
CA THR A 191 -13.60 -2.03 -4.94
C THR A 191 -12.50 -2.46 -3.99
N LEU A 192 -12.12 -1.55 -3.09
CA LEU A 192 -10.92 -1.65 -2.29
C LEU A 192 -11.30 -1.89 -0.84
N PRO A 193 -10.95 -3.05 -0.25
CA PRO A 193 -11.25 -3.32 1.15
C PRO A 193 -10.63 -2.28 2.09
N PRO A 194 -11.18 -2.10 3.31
CA PRO A 194 -10.54 -1.29 4.34
C PRO A 194 -9.08 -1.69 4.58
N SER A 195 -8.20 -0.72 4.82
CA SER A 195 -6.81 -0.96 5.24
C SER A 195 -6.09 -1.99 4.36
N SER A 196 -6.05 -1.71 3.06
CA SER A 196 -5.58 -2.66 2.06
C SER A 196 -4.66 -2.05 1.02
N ILE A 197 -3.82 -2.91 0.44
CA ILE A 197 -3.12 -2.66 -0.82
C ILE A 197 -3.53 -3.74 -1.82
N THR A 198 -3.87 -3.32 -3.03
CA THR A 198 -4.18 -4.21 -4.15
C THR A 198 -3.35 -3.82 -5.36
N VAL A 199 -2.65 -4.80 -5.93
CA VAL A 199 -1.90 -4.66 -7.19
C VAL A 199 -2.65 -5.40 -8.28
N TYR A 200 -2.91 -4.70 -9.38
CA TYR A 200 -3.48 -5.25 -10.62
C TYR A 200 -2.40 -5.27 -11.69
N GLU A 201 -2.26 -6.37 -12.43
CA GLU A 201 -1.34 -6.46 -13.59
C GLU A 201 -2.08 -7.08 -14.77
N PHE A 202 -1.95 -6.49 -15.95
CA PHE A 202 -2.48 -7.04 -17.20
C PHE A 202 -1.65 -6.58 -18.40
N GLU A 203 -1.77 -7.32 -19.51
CA GLU A 203 -1.13 -6.94 -20.76
C GLU A 203 -1.81 -5.73 -21.40
N VAL A 204 -1.04 -4.94 -22.12
CA VAL A 204 -1.52 -3.77 -22.86
C VAL A 204 -0.98 -3.74 -24.29
N ARG A 205 -1.75 -3.10 -25.18
CA ARG A 205 -1.41 -2.84 -26.58
C ARG A 205 -1.52 -1.36 -26.93
#